data_AF-A0A4Y2R413-F1
#
_entry.id   AF-A0A4Y2R413-F1
#
_cell.length_a   1.000
_cell.length_b   1.000
_cell.length_c   1.000
_cell.angle_alpha   90.00
_cell.angle_beta   90.00
_cell.angle_gamma   90.00
#
_symmetry.space_group_name_H-M   'P 1'
#
loop_
_entity.id
_entity.type
_entity.pdbx_description
1 polymer ?
#
loop_
_entity_poly.entity_id
_entity_poly.type
_entity_poly.pdbx_seq_one_letter_code
_entity_poly.pdbx_strand_id
1 'polypeptide(L)'
;MIFVLVSEWAVRFNNQNEPVAPRYDVNAPDLYIPSMAFVTYILIAGYILGSQNRFSPEQLGMQASSALGWSLVEIAILFFALYLSNVTPYVKVFDLVAFCSYKYV
;
A
#
# COMPACT_ATOMS: atom_id res chain seq x y z
N MET A 1 7.46 -16.02 8.67
CA MET A 1 6.50 -17.15 8.73
C MET A 1 5.15 -16.66 8.23
N ILE A 2 5.01 -16.47 6.91
CA ILE A 2 3.74 -16.20 6.22
C ILE A 2 3.76 -17.09 4.97
N PHE A 3 3.54 -18.38 5.17
CA PHE A 3 3.17 -19.31 4.12
C PHE A 3 1.94 -20.04 4.63
N VAL A 4 0.82 -19.32 4.69
CA VAL A 4 -0.48 -19.96 4.75
C VAL A 4 -0.76 -20.43 3.34
N LEU A 5 -0.91 -21.74 3.13
CA LEU A 5 -1.43 -22.30 1.89
C LEU A 5 -2.87 -21.78 1.73
N VAL A 6 -3.01 -20.69 0.96
CA VAL A 6 -4.33 -20.12 0.65
C VAL A 6 -5.02 -21.08 -0.31
N SER A 7 -5.98 -21.83 0.22
CA SER A 7 -6.82 -22.72 -0.59
C SER A 7 -7.84 -21.94 -1.42
N GLU A 8 -8.21 -20.72 -1.01
CA GLU A 8 -9.19 -19.88 -1.70
C GLU A 8 -8.71 -18.43 -1.82
N TRP A 9 -8.58 -17.98 -3.07
CA TRP A 9 -8.07 -16.65 -3.43
C TRP A 9 -9.16 -15.59 -3.59
N ALA A 10 -10.44 -15.99 -3.51
CA ALA A 10 -11.56 -15.08 -3.67
C ALA A 10 -11.78 -14.24 -2.40
N VAL A 11 -12.13 -12.97 -2.60
CA VAL A 11 -12.62 -12.10 -1.52
C VAL A 11 -13.97 -12.61 -1.06
N ARG A 12 -14.18 -12.65 0.25
CA ARG A 12 -15.43 -13.11 0.88
C ARG A 12 -16.45 -11.97 0.90
N PHE A 13 -17.68 -12.30 0.54
CA PHE A 13 -18.82 -11.38 0.59
C PHE A 13 -19.81 -11.84 1.66
N ASN A 14 -20.46 -10.89 2.33
CA ASN A 14 -21.55 -11.18 3.27
C ASN A 14 -22.85 -11.56 2.52
N ASN A 15 -23.90 -11.94 3.26
CA ASN A 15 -25.23 -12.28 2.71
C ASN A 15 -25.94 -11.10 1.99
N GLN A 16 -25.38 -9.90 2.05
CA GLN A 16 -25.87 -8.67 1.41
C GLN A 16 -24.97 -8.25 0.23
N ASN A 17 -24.09 -9.13 -0.26
CA ASN A 17 -23.12 -8.87 -1.34
C ASN A 17 -22.08 -7.78 -1.04
N GLU A 18 -21.85 -7.45 0.23
CA GLU A 18 -20.80 -6.51 0.62
C GLU A 18 -19.49 -7.25 0.94
N PRO A 19 -18.32 -6.69 0.56
CA PRO A 19 -17.03 -7.26 0.94
C PRO A 19 -16.92 -7.34 2.46
N VAL A 20 -16.49 -8.49 2.97
CA VAL A 20 -16.27 -8.67 4.41
C VAL A 20 -15.08 -7.81 4.85
N ALA A 21 -15.15 -7.22 6.05
CA ALA A 21 -14.07 -6.38 6.56
C ALA A 21 -12.73 -7.16 6.63
N PRO A 22 -11.57 -6.52 6.37
CA PRO A 22 -10.26 -7.18 6.35
C PRO A 22 -9.90 -7.94 7.64
N ARG A 23 -10.52 -7.58 8.77
CA ARG A 23 -10.39 -8.32 10.04
C ARG A 23 -10.82 -9.79 9.93
N TYR A 24 -11.77 -10.09 9.06
CA TYR A 24 -12.36 -11.43 8.91
C TYR A 24 -12.04 -12.08 7.55
N ASP A 25 -11.36 -11.35 6.65
CA ASP A 25 -10.88 -11.87 5.38
C ASP A 25 -9.47 -11.35 5.09
N VAL A 26 -8.49 -12.26 5.11
CA VAL A 26 -7.07 -11.96 4.84
C VAL A 26 -6.85 -11.51 3.39
N ASN A 27 -7.73 -11.91 2.46
CA ASN A 27 -7.62 -11.52 1.05
C ASN A 27 -8.18 -10.12 0.77
N ALA A 28 -8.94 -9.53 1.69
CA ALA A 28 -9.50 -8.20 1.52
C ALA A 28 -8.40 -7.14 1.78
N PRO A 29 -8.11 -6.24 0.82
CA PRO A 29 -7.05 -5.25 0.96
C PRO A 29 -7.36 -4.29 2.10
N ASP A 30 -6.40 -4.11 3.01
CA ASP A 30 -6.44 -3.07 4.04
C ASP A 30 -5.39 -1.99 3.77
N LEU A 31 -5.68 -0.79 4.25
CA LEU A 31 -4.74 0.34 4.17
C LEU A 31 -3.83 0.41 5.41
N TYR A 32 -4.12 -0.38 6.45
CA TYR A 32 -3.39 -0.32 7.71
C TYR A 32 -1.98 -0.90 7.55
N ILE A 33 -1.83 -2.10 7.01
CA ILE A 33 -0.53 -2.75 6.80
C ILE A 33 0.35 -1.88 5.90
N PRO A 34 -0.10 -1.44 4.70
CA PRO A 34 0.74 -0.65 3.82
C PRO A 34 1.09 0.75 4.39
N SER A 35 0.17 1.38 5.11
CA SER A 35 0.46 2.68 5.76
C SER A 35 1.46 2.56 6.90
N MET A 36 1.32 1.53 7.75
CA MET A 36 2.29 1.25 8.81
C MET A 36 3.66 0.89 8.24
N ALA A 37 3.70 0.14 7.15
CA ALA A 37 4.94 -0.19 6.44
C ALA A 37 5.61 1.06 5.87
N PHE A 38 4.84 1.97 5.25
CA PHE A 38 5.35 3.26 4.79
C PHE A 38 5.97 4.08 5.93
N VAL A 39 5.28 4.20 7.07
CA VAL A 39 5.81 4.93 8.24
C VAL A 39 7.09 4.26 8.74
N THR A 40 7.09 2.93 8.85
CA THR A 40 8.24 2.15 9.31
C THR A 40 9.44 2.33 8.37
N TYR A 41 9.22 2.33 7.06
CA TYR A 41 10.24 2.61 6.05
C TYR A 41 10.90 3.97 6.28
N ILE A 42 10.11 5.03 6.52
CA ILE A 42 10.65 6.37 6.81
C ILE A 42 11.43 6.38 8.13
N LEU A 43 10.91 5.74 9.18
CA LEU A 43 11.60 5.66 10.47
C LEU A 43 12.93 4.90 10.38
N ILE A 44 12.97 3.79 9.64
CA ILE A 44 14.19 3.02 9.41
C ILE A 44 15.19 3.85 8.60
N ALA A 45 14.75 4.56 7.55
CA ALA A 45 15.63 5.45 6.80
C ALA A 45 16.23 6.54 7.71
N GLY A 46 15.41 7.15 8.57
CA GLY A 46 15.87 8.10 9.59
C GLY A 46 16.86 7.50 10.58
N TYR A 47 16.60 6.28 11.07
CA TYR A 47 17.50 5.56 11.97
C TYR A 47 18.85 5.29 11.32
N ILE A 48 18.88 4.83 10.06
CA ILE A 48 20.13 4.57 9.31
C ILE A 48 20.92 5.88 9.13
N LEU A 49 20.25 6.97 8.75
CA LEU A 49 20.89 8.29 8.65
C LEU A 49 21.46 8.75 10.00
N GLY A 50 20.73 8.51 11.09
CA GLY A 50 21.17 8.79 12.45
C GLY A 50 22.40 7.99 12.85
N SER A 51 22.40 6.69 12.56
CA SER A 51 23.55 5.80 12.82
C SER A 51 24.81 6.21 12.05
N GLN A 52 24.67 6.92 10.94
CA GLN A 52 25.78 7.44 10.15
C GLN A 52 26.20 8.88 10.52
N ASN A 53 25.60 9.48 11.55
CA ASN A 53 25.76 10.91 11.88
C ASN A 53 25.39 11.86 10.72
N ARG A 54 24.49 11.44 9.83
CA ARG A 54 24.05 12.22 8.66
C ARG A 54 22.60 12.67 8.77
N PHE A 55 21.95 12.40 9.90
CA PHE A 55 20.55 12.75 10.10
C PHE A 55 20.34 14.26 10.02
N SER A 56 19.44 14.67 9.13
CA SER A 56 18.84 15.99 9.11
C SER A 56 17.33 15.83 8.90
N PRO A 57 16.49 16.59 9.62
CA PRO A 57 15.03 16.57 9.41
C PRO A 57 14.64 16.83 7.96
N GLU A 58 15.40 17.67 7.25
CA GLU A 58 15.20 17.99 5.84
C GLU A 58 15.42 16.75 4.95
N GLN A 59 16.45 15.94 5.23
CA GLN A 59 16.69 14.70 4.49
C GLN A 59 15.58 13.67 4.70
N LEU A 60 15.11 13.54 5.94
CA LEU A 60 13.98 12.64 6.25
C LEU A 60 12.71 13.11 5.55
N GLY A 61 12.43 14.41 5.58
CA GLY A 61 11.30 15.03 4.89
C GLY A 61 11.38 14.86 3.37
N MET A 62 12.56 15.03 2.78
CA MET A 62 12.79 14.78 1.35
C MET A 62 12.56 13.31 0.98
N GLN A 63 13.00 12.36 1.81
CA GLN A 63 12.76 10.94 1.57
C GLN A 63 11.28 10.60 1.62
N ALA A 64 10.57 11.08 2.64
CA ALA A 64 9.13 10.88 2.78
C ALA A 64 8.35 11.51 1.61
N SER A 65 8.69 12.75 1.25
CA SER A 65 8.03 13.46 0.15
C SER A 65 8.28 12.80 -1.20
N SER A 66 9.52 12.36 -1.46
CA SER A 66 9.87 11.63 -2.68
C SER A 66 9.12 10.30 -2.78
N ALA A 67 9.04 9.55 -1.69
CA ALA A 67 8.34 8.27 -1.64
C ALA A 67 6.81 8.44 -1.84
N LEU A 68 6.21 9.46 -1.23
CA LEU A 68 4.81 9.83 -1.49
C LEU A 68 4.59 10.29 -2.93
N GLY A 69 5.45 11.16 -3.44
CA GLY A 69 5.37 11.68 -4.81
C GLY A 69 5.41 10.57 -5.85
N TRP A 70 6.35 9.62 -5.71
CA TRP A 70 6.42 8.46 -6.60
C TRP A 70 5.19 7.56 -6.49
N SER A 71 4.66 7.36 -5.28
CA SER A 71 3.44 6.57 -5.08
C SER A 71 2.20 7.22 -5.73
N LEU A 72 2.09 8.55 -5.70
CA LEU A 72 1.03 9.27 -6.41
C LEU A 72 1.15 9.13 -7.93
N VAL A 73 2.38 9.22 -8.47
CA VAL A 73 2.64 9.01 -9.90
C VAL A 73 2.26 7.60 -10.33
N GLU A 74 2.63 6.58 -9.54
CA GLU A 74 2.29 5.18 -9.80
C GLU A 74 0.78 4.95 -9.83
N ILE A 75 0.05 5.48 -8.85
CA ILE A 75 -1.42 5.41 -8.81
C ILE A 75 -2.03 6.12 -10.03
N ALA A 76 -1.51 7.29 -10.41
CA ALA A 76 -1.99 8.02 -11.58
C ALA A 76 -1.77 7.24 -12.89
N ILE A 77 -0.61 6.59 -13.05
CA ILE A 77 -0.31 5.74 -14.20
C ILE A 77 -1.27 4.54 -14.25
N LEU A 78 -1.57 3.90 -13.11
CA LEU A 78 -2.53 2.79 -13.05
C LEU A 78 -3.95 3.24 -13.39
N PHE A 79 -4.39 4.39 -12.86
CA PHE A 79 -5.68 4.97 -13.26
C PHE A 79 -5.75 5.25 -14.74
N PHE A 80 -4.69 5.82 -15.31
CA PHE A 80 -4.60 6.10 -16.73
C PHE A 80 -4.61 4.81 -17.57
N ALA A 81 -3.87 3.78 -17.16
CA ALA A 81 -3.85 2.48 -17.84
C ALA A 81 -5.22 1.77 -17.79
N LEU A 82 -5.90 1.79 -16.65
CA LEU A 82 -7.25 1.25 -16.50
C LEU A 82 -8.25 2.01 -17.38
N TYR A 83 -8.14 3.34 -17.42
CA TYR A 83 -8.95 4.19 -18.28
C TYR A 83 -8.76 3.84 -19.76
N LEU A 84 -7.51 3.75 -20.22
CA LEU A 84 -7.19 3.37 -21.61
C LEU A 84 -7.68 1.96 -21.95
N SER A 85 -7.59 1.03 -21.00
CA SER A 85 -8.00 -0.36 -21.20
C SER A 85 -9.53 -0.54 -21.27
N ASN A 86 -10.31 0.53 -21.01
CA ASN A 86 -11.78 0.51 -20.96
C ASN A 86 -12.35 -0.55 -20.00
N VAL A 87 -11.55 -1.04 -19.06
CA VAL A 87 -12.00 -1.97 -18.03
C VAL A 87 -12.73 -1.15 -16.99
N THR A 88 -14.01 -1.40 -16.76
CA THR A 88 -14.74 -0.79 -15.64
C THR A 88 -14.22 -1.43 -14.35
N PRO A 89 -13.34 -0.77 -13.58
CA PRO A 89 -12.76 -1.41 -12.41
C PRO A 89 -13.83 -1.40 -11.31
N TYR A 90 -14.14 -2.56 -10.75
CA TYR A 90 -14.76 -2.63 -9.42
C TYR A 90 -13.76 -2.28 -8.30
N VAL A 91 -12.52 -1.96 -8.66
CA VAL A 91 -11.42 -1.65 -7.75
C VAL A 91 -11.55 -0.22 -7.26
N LYS A 92 -11.61 -0.03 -5.94
CA LYS A 92 -11.70 1.30 -5.32
C LYS A 92 -10.33 1.97 -5.32
N VAL A 93 -10.32 3.30 -5.26
CA VAL A 93 -9.06 4.10 -5.15
C VAL A 93 -8.21 3.59 -3.99
N PHE A 94 -8.82 3.32 -2.83
CA PHE A 94 -8.11 2.84 -1.65
C PHE A 94 -7.52 1.44 -1.81
N ASP A 95 -8.13 0.59 -2.63
CA ASP A 95 -7.59 -0.73 -2.94
C ASP A 95 -6.31 -0.58 -3.77
N LEU A 96 -6.32 0.31 -4.77
CA LEU A 96 -5.11 0.62 -5.55
C LEU A 96 -4.00 1.20 -4.66
N VAL A 97 -4.33 2.12 -3.76
CA VAL A 97 -3.35 2.67 -2.80
C VAL A 97 -2.76 1.56 -1.93
N ALA A 98 -3.60 0.65 -1.41
CA ALA A 98 -3.16 -0.47 -0.60
C ALA A 98 -2.21 -1.39 -1.39
N PHE A 99 -2.59 -1.79 -2.61
CA PHE A 99 -1.77 -2.66 -3.45
C PHE A 99 -0.44 -2.02 -3.87
N CYS A 100 -0.43 -0.75 -4.27
CA CYS A 100 0.81 -0.04 -4.61
C CYS A 100 1.75 0.12 -3.41
N SER A 101 1.19 0.31 -2.21
CA SER A 101 1.97 0.60 -1.01
C SER A 101 2.52 -0.66 -0.33
N TYR A 102 2.12 -1.86 -0.77
CA TYR A 102 2.67 -3.12 -0.26
C TYR A 102 4.18 -3.27 -0.53
N LYS A 103 4.75 -2.48 -1.45
CA LYS A 103 6.21 -2.43 -1.70
C LYS A 103 7.06 -1.99 -0.50
N TYR A 104 6.43 -1.40 0.52
CA TYR A 104 7.11 -0.93 1.73
C TYR A 104 7.16 -1.98 2.85
N VAL A 105 6.46 -3.12 2.69
CA VAL A 105 6.48 -4.28 3.59
C VAL A 105 7.67 -5.18 3.24
#